data_AF-A0A917TPB7-F1
#
_entry.id   AF-A0A917TPB7-F1
#
_cell.length_a   1.000
_cell.length_b   1.000
_cell.length_c   1.000
_cell.angle_alpha   90.00
_cell.angle_beta   90.00
_cell.angle_gamma   90.00
#
_symmetry.space_group_name_H-M   'P 1'
#
loop_
_entity.id
_entity.type
_entity.pdbx_description
1 polymer ?
#
loop_
_entity_poly.entity_id
_entity_poly.type
_entity_poly.pdbx_seq_one_letter_code
_entity_poly.pdbx_strand_id
1 'polypeptide(L)' 'MEKGSTIYKKDLYWQVAGQEYVLRSVPFFQADYDEEEIIDFDVSIRVTALRDLMFEDELPHDINYETYSDIEF' A
#
# COMPACT_ATOMS: atom_id res chain seq x y z
N MET A 1 -0.54 26.99 -11.16
CA MET A 1 0.43 26.35 -10.25
C MET A 1 -0.08 24.94 -10.06
N GLU A 2 0.56 23.95 -10.69
CA GLU A 2 0.31 22.55 -10.37
C GLU A 2 0.69 22.39 -8.91
N LYS A 3 -0.31 22.25 -8.03
CA LYS A 3 -0.06 21.91 -6.63
C LYS A 3 0.57 20.53 -6.67
N GLY A 4 1.90 20.47 -6.50
CA GLY A 4 2.62 19.22 -6.42
C GLY A 4 2.14 18.48 -5.19
N SER A 5 1.24 17.52 -5.37
CA SER A 5 0.86 16.60 -4.32
C SER A 5 2.13 15.90 -3.83
N THR A 6 2.50 16.12 -2.58
CA THR A 6 3.66 15.44 -2.00
C THR A 6 3.28 13.98 -1.79
N ILE A 7 4.04 13.07 -2.38
CA ILE A 7 3.87 11.63 -2.17
C ILE A 7 4.61 11.26 -0.89
N TYR A 8 3.86 10.71 0.06
CA TYR A 8 4.37 10.13 1.30
C TYR A 8 4.31 8.62 1.23
N LYS A 9 4.98 7.94 2.18
CA LYS A 9 4.98 6.49 2.29
C LYS A 9 4.56 6.09 3.70
N LYS A 10 3.70 5.09 3.82
CA LYS A 10 3.32 4.49 5.10
C LYS A 10 3.37 2.98 5.04
N ASP A 11 3.51 2.36 6.20
CA ASP A 11 3.39 0.92 6.34
C ASP A 11 1.94 0.57 6.70
N LEU A 12 1.38 -0.41 6.00
CA LEU A 12 0.07 -0.98 6.31
C LEU A 12 0.26 -2.26 7.11
N TYR A 13 -0.45 -2.34 8.24
CA TYR A 13 -0.40 -3.48 9.15
C TYR A 13 -1.79 -4.09 9.25
N TRP A 14 -1.89 -5.41 9.14
CA TRP A 14 -3.13 -6.13 9.42
C TRP A 14 -2.84 -7.48 10.07
N GLN A 15 -3.84 -8.00 10.77
CA GLN A 15 -3.77 -9.30 11.43
C GLN A 15 -5.00 -10.12 11.05
N VAL A 16 -4.79 -11.36 10.63
CA VAL A 16 -5.87 -12.31 10.30
C VAL A 16 -5.53 -13.66 10.91
N ALA A 17 -6.48 -14.23 11.67
CA ALA A 17 -6.33 -15.54 12.31
C ALA A 17 -5.05 -15.71 13.15
N GLY A 18 -4.54 -14.62 13.74
CA GLY A 18 -3.31 -14.65 14.54
C GLY A 18 -2.02 -14.44 13.75
N GLN A 19 -2.07 -14.48 12.41
CA GLN A 19 -0.96 -14.14 11.54
C GLN A 19 -0.92 -12.64 11.29
N GLU A 20 0.26 -12.03 11.48
CA GLU A 20 0.53 -10.62 11.17
C GLU A 20 1.02 -10.50 9.73
N TYR A 21 0.57 -9.41 9.08
CA TYR A 21 0.92 -9.05 7.72
C TYR A 21 1.33 -7.58 7.67
N VAL A 22 2.39 -7.29 6.94
CA VAL A 22 3.00 -5.97 6.82
C VAL A 22 3.28 -5.68 5.35
N LEU A 23 2.70 -4.59 4.84
CA LEU A 23 3.06 -4.02 3.54
C LEU A 23 3.72 -2.67 3.77
N ARG A 24 5.03 -2.64 3.55
CA ARG A 24 5.87 -1.47 3.82
C ARG A 24 5.86 -0.50 2.66
N SER A 25 6.08 0.77 2.96
CA SER A 25 6.36 1.82 1.96
C SER A 25 5.24 2.05 0.92
N VAL A 26 3.98 1.92 1.33
CA VAL A 26 2.82 2.18 0.46
C VAL A 26 2.68 3.68 0.21
N PRO A 27 2.65 4.13 -1.05
CA PRO A 27 2.51 5.53 -1.39
C PRO A 27 1.11 6.07 -1.07
N PHE A 28 1.04 7.27 -0.52
CA PHE A 28 -0.20 8.01 -0.28
C PHE A 28 0.02 9.52 -0.47
N PHE A 29 -1.06 10.24 -0.69
CA PHE A 29 -1.09 11.70 -0.75
C PHE A 29 -1.70 12.26 0.52
N GLN A 30 -1.17 13.37 1.01
CA GLN A 30 -1.82 14.13 2.08
C GLN A 30 -2.55 15.32 1.47
N ALA A 31 -3.85 15.45 1.74
CA ALA A 31 -4.64 16.56 1.26
C ALA A 31 -4.28 17.85 2.02
N ASP A 32 -3.99 18.94 1.28
CA ASP A 32 -3.59 20.25 1.85
C ASP A 32 -4.59 20.85 2.85
N TYR A 33 -5.88 20.53 2.73
CA TYR A 33 -6.96 21.25 3.41
C TYR A 33 -7.56 20.50 4.60
N ASP A 34 -7.37 19.19 4.70
CA ASP A 34 -8.04 18.36 5.71
C ASP A 34 -7.11 17.32 6.37
N GLU A 35 -5.81 17.38 6.09
CA GLU A 35 -4.81 16.37 6.51
C GLU A 35 -5.19 14.92 6.13
N GLU A 36 -6.18 14.75 5.25
CA GLU A 36 -6.71 13.46 4.86
C GLU A 36 -5.67 12.69 4.04
N GLU A 37 -5.41 11.45 4.45
CA GLU A 37 -4.53 10.54 3.73
C GLU A 37 -5.31 9.86 2.60
N ILE A 38 -4.99 10.22 1.36
CA ILE A 38 -5.61 9.69 0.17
C ILE A 38 -4.67 8.68 -0.46
N ILE A 39 -5.14 7.43 -0.59
CA ILE A 39 -4.46 6.41 -1.39
C ILE A 39 -5.02 6.47 -2.81
N ASP A 40 -4.14 6.49 -3.81
CA ASP A 40 -4.56 6.45 -5.20
C ASP A 40 -5.38 5.18 -5.51
N PHE A 41 -6.28 5.25 -6.47
CA PHE A 41 -7.05 4.10 -6.90
C PHE A 41 -6.15 2.95 -7.40
N ASP A 42 -5.11 3.26 -8.18
CA ASP A 42 -4.19 2.24 -8.70
C ASP A 42 -3.38 1.60 -7.57
N VAL A 43 -2.97 2.40 -6.58
CA VAL A 43 -2.29 1.90 -5.37
C VAL A 43 -3.22 1.00 -4.57
N SER A 44 -4.51 1.36 -4.46
CA SER A 44 -5.53 0.59 -3.75
C SER A 44 -5.73 -0.79 -4.38
N ILE A 45 -5.79 -0.85 -5.72
CA ILE A 45 -5.89 -2.12 -6.47
C ILE A 45 -4.66 -2.99 -6.18
N ARG A 46 -3.45 -2.43 -6.30
CA ARG A 46 -2.20 -3.17 -6.05
C ARG A 46 -2.09 -3.66 -4.62
N VAL A 47 -2.43 -2.82 -3.63
CA VAL A 47 -2.46 -3.22 -2.22
C VAL A 47 -3.41 -4.40 -2.01
N THR A 48 -4.57 -4.40 -2.68
CA THR A 48 -5.54 -5.51 -2.61
C THR A 48 -4.95 -6.78 -3.20
N ALA A 49 -4.36 -6.72 -4.40
CA ALA A 49 -3.75 -7.88 -5.04
C ALA A 49 -2.58 -8.46 -4.23
N LEU A 50 -1.70 -7.61 -3.69
CA LEU A 50 -0.59 -8.05 -2.85
C LEU A 50 -1.10 -8.70 -1.56
N ARG A 51 -2.14 -8.13 -0.97
CA ARG A 51 -2.77 -8.68 0.22
C ARG A 51 -3.35 -10.08 -0.04
N ASP A 52 -4.01 -10.29 -1.18
CA ASP A 52 -4.55 -11.59 -1.57
C ASP A 52 -3.42 -12.62 -1.77
N LEU A 53 -2.35 -12.24 -2.47
CA LEU A 53 -1.17 -13.11 -2.65
C LEU A 53 -0.47 -13.46 -1.33
N MET A 54 -0.42 -12.52 -0.38
CA MET A 54 0.09 -12.79 0.97
C MET A 54 -0.83 -13.76 1.73
N PHE A 55 -2.14 -13.68 1.55
CA PHE A 55 -3.08 -14.62 2.18
C PHE A 55 -3.03 -16.03 1.58
N GLU A 56 -2.67 -16.13 0.30
CA GLU A 56 -2.50 -17.41 -0.41
C GLU A 56 -1.11 -18.04 -0.18
N ASP A 57 -0.28 -17.46 0.71
CA ASP A 57 1.11 -17.87 0.97
C ASP A 57 2.03 -17.80 -0.28
N GLU A 58 1.61 -17.11 -1.35
CA GLU A 58 2.41 -16.89 -2.58
C GLU A 58 3.47 -15.79 -2.38
N LEU A 59 3.23 -14.87 -1.43
CA LEU A 59 4.18 -13.83 -1.00
C LEU A 59 4.44 -13.90 0.51
N PRO A 60 5.63 -13.48 0.98
CA PRO A 60 5.91 -13.34 2.40
C PRO A 60 4.91 -12.42 3.11
N HIS A 61 4.66 -12.65 4.39
CA HIS A 61 3.76 -11.80 5.18
C HIS A 61 4.37 -10.44 5.58
N ASP A 62 5.64 -10.19 5.26
CA ASP A 62 6.28 -8.88 5.40
C ASP A 62 6.98 -8.54 4.08
N ILE A 63 6.40 -7.59 3.35
CA ILE A 63 6.88 -7.20 2.02
C ILE A 63 6.96 -5.68 1.86
N ASN A 64 7.80 -5.24 0.93
CA ASN A 64 7.89 -3.83 0.54
C ASN A 64 7.11 -3.59 -0.76
N TYR A 65 6.19 -2.63 -0.75
CA TYR A 65 5.33 -2.28 -1.89
C TYR A 65 6.13 -2.00 -3.17
N GLU A 66 7.26 -1.30 -3.06
CA GLU A 66 8.08 -0.89 -4.22
C GLU A 66 8.75 -2.07 -4.91
N THR A 67 8.98 -3.18 -4.19
CA THR A 67 9.54 -4.40 -4.81
C THR A 67 8.54 -5.05 -5.78
N TYR A 68 7.25 -4.78 -5.59
CA TYR A 68 6.15 -5.38 -6.35
C TYR A 68 5.34 -4.36 -7.15
N SER A 69 5.79 -3.09 -7.19
CA SER A 69 5.10 -2.01 -7.91
C SER A 69 5.13 -2.17 -9.43
N ASP A 70 6.02 -3.02 -9.94
CA ASP A 70 6.18 -3.27 -11.38
C ASP A 70 5.37 -4.48 -11.87
N ILE A 71 4.61 -5.14 -10.98
CA ILE A 71 3.72 -6.23 -11.40
C ILE A 71 2.55 -5.65 -12.20
N GLU A 72 2.35 -6.17 -13.41
CA GLU A 72 1.16 -5.92 -14.23
C GLU A 72 0.11 -6.99 -13.92
N PHE A 73 -1.14 -6.57 -13.70
CA PHE A 73 -2.31 -7.42 -13.43
C PHE A 73 -3.33 -7.30 -14.56
#